data_AF-A0A821FCB0-F1
#
_entry.id   AF-A0A821FCB0-F1
#
_cell.length_a   1.000
_cell.length_b   1.000
_cell.length_c   1.000
_cell.angle_alpha   90.00
_cell.angle_beta   90.00
_cell.angle_gamma   90.00
#
_symmetry.space_group_name_H-M   'P 1'
#
loop_
_entity.id
_entity.type
_entity.pdbx_description
1 polymer ?
#
loop_
_entity_poly.entity_id
_entity_poly.type
_entity_poly.pdbx_seq_one_letter_code
_entity_poly.pdbx_strand_id
1 'polypeptide(L)'
;MHPSGPFFTLKDKEYQQALALYPELDDDVEDVAYVKKTATGSINVGYDSYFDNSTILAQFERLFKLLQFKSEFKNHNIEVIVDNATTHTAKPYSLSDFGKSIGTRCTTDTIEYIDSQGQLQVIDCFFKSGPNSGLSKGLLEISRELNVKLPPKVKLDQLREILANHPAFQV
;
A
#
# COMPACT_ATOMS: atom_id res chain seq x y z
N MET A 1 -19.99 10.46 5.48
CA MET A 1 -19.15 11.53 6.08
C MET A 1 -17.82 10.90 6.42
N HIS A 2 -16.77 11.22 5.68
CA HIS A 2 -15.41 10.84 6.08
C HIS A 2 -15.00 11.73 7.28
N PRO A 3 -14.48 11.16 8.39
CA PRO A 3 -14.46 11.85 9.68
C PRO A 3 -13.25 12.77 9.95
N SER A 4 -12.37 13.01 8.98
CA SER A 4 -11.14 13.76 9.22
C SER A 4 -11.26 15.19 8.69
N GLY A 5 -11.57 16.13 9.58
CA GLY A 5 -11.34 17.55 9.33
C GLY A 5 -9.83 17.87 9.23
N PRO A 6 -9.45 19.12 8.91
CA PRO A 6 -8.05 19.50 8.80
C PRO A 6 -7.31 19.29 10.13
N PHE A 7 -6.06 18.82 10.05
CA PHE A 7 -5.23 18.54 11.24
C PHE A 7 -5.08 19.79 12.13
N PHE A 8 -4.80 20.93 11.52
CA PHE A 8 -5.00 22.27 12.10
C PHE A 8 -5.21 23.30 10.99
N THR A 9 -5.63 24.50 11.35
CA THR A 9 -5.68 25.65 10.44
C THR A 9 -4.95 26.83 11.08
N LEU A 10 -4.11 27.52 10.30
CA LEU A 10 -3.48 28.76 10.74
C LEU A 10 -4.52 29.91 10.79
N LYS A 11 -4.39 30.77 11.79
CA LYS A 11 -5.08 32.06 11.82
C LYS A 11 -4.52 32.95 10.71
N ASP A 12 -5.29 33.95 10.27
CA ASP A 12 -4.89 34.84 9.17
C ASP A 12 -3.50 35.45 9.38
N LYS A 13 -3.22 35.93 10.59
CA LYS A 13 -1.91 36.50 10.94
C LYS A 13 -0.78 35.48 10.86
N GLU A 14 -1.01 34.26 11.34
CA GLU A 14 -0.03 33.16 11.30
C GLU A 14 0.25 32.77 9.84
N TYR A 15 -0.80 32.70 9.02
CA TYR A 15 -0.69 32.34 7.60
C TYR A 15 0.03 33.41 6.78
N GLN A 16 -0.25 34.69 7.02
CA GLN A 16 0.48 35.78 6.37
C GLN A 16 1.97 35.78 6.72
N GLN A 17 2.31 35.43 7.97
CA GLN A 17 3.71 35.25 8.37
C GLN A 17 4.35 34.05 7.68
N ALA A 18 3.60 32.96 7.49
CA ALA A 18 4.05 31.79 6.76
C ALA A 18 4.34 32.10 5.29
N LEU A 19 3.41 32.76 4.59
CA LEU A 19 3.58 33.16 3.19
C LEU A 19 4.73 34.14 2.97
N ALA A 20 5.00 35.01 3.94
CA ALA A 20 6.13 35.93 3.87
C ALA A 20 7.49 35.19 3.88
N LEU A 21 7.58 34.02 4.51
CA LEU A 21 8.81 33.22 4.57
C LEU A 21 8.85 32.10 3.52
N TYR A 22 7.69 31.54 3.21
CA TYR A 22 7.50 30.43 2.28
C TYR A 22 6.37 30.77 1.30
N PRO A 23 6.62 31.58 0.26
CA PRO A 23 5.60 31.99 -0.70
C PRO A 23 4.97 30.82 -1.45
N GLU A 24 5.69 29.71 -1.60
CA GLU A 24 5.19 28.47 -2.20
C GLU A 24 4.06 27.81 -1.41
N LEU A 25 3.83 28.23 -0.16
CA LEU A 25 2.70 27.76 0.63
C LEU A 25 1.38 28.32 0.14
N ASP A 26 1.35 29.24 -0.82
CA ASP A 26 0.09 29.73 -1.35
C ASP A 26 -0.73 28.58 -1.95
N ASP A 27 -2.01 28.50 -1.57
CA ASP A 27 -2.87 27.35 -1.83
C ASP A 27 -3.14 27.16 -3.35
N ASP A 28 -2.78 28.15 -4.17
CA ASP A 28 -2.97 28.19 -5.63
C ASP A 28 -1.75 27.71 -6.45
N VAL A 29 -0.66 27.25 -5.80
CA VAL A 29 0.63 26.97 -6.47
C VAL A 29 0.98 25.48 -6.59
N GLU A 30 0.30 24.59 -5.85
CA GLU A 30 0.63 23.16 -5.80
C GLU A 30 -0.38 22.27 -6.57
N ASP A 31 0.11 21.16 -7.12
CA ASP A 31 -0.73 20.13 -7.78
C ASP A 31 -1.69 19.42 -6.80
N VAL A 32 -1.44 19.55 -5.49
CA VAL A 32 -2.27 19.00 -4.43
C VAL A 32 -3.32 20.04 -4.03
N ALA A 33 -4.60 19.68 -4.16
CA ALA A 33 -5.69 20.53 -3.67
C ALA A 33 -5.66 20.57 -2.14
N TYR A 34 -5.12 21.62 -1.53
CA TYR A 34 -5.12 21.78 -0.07
C TYR A 34 -6.40 22.44 0.43
N VAL A 35 -6.81 22.08 1.64
CA VAL A 35 -7.73 22.90 2.41
C VAL A 35 -7.01 24.20 2.82
N LYS A 36 -7.74 25.32 2.79
CA LYS A 36 -7.14 26.65 2.97
C LYS A 36 -6.37 26.78 4.28
N LYS A 37 -5.14 27.32 4.23
CA LYS A 37 -4.28 27.59 5.41
C LYS A 37 -3.95 26.35 6.26
N THR A 38 -3.88 25.18 5.63
CA THR A 38 -3.51 23.93 6.28
C THR A 38 -2.62 23.06 5.40
N ALA A 39 -2.03 22.03 6.00
CA ALA A 39 -1.31 20.99 5.30
C ALA A 39 -2.21 19.83 4.85
N THR A 40 -3.50 19.85 5.21
CA THR A 40 -4.44 18.79 4.83
C THR A 40 -4.85 18.92 3.37
N GLY A 41 -4.46 17.95 2.54
CA GLY A 41 -4.99 17.78 1.19
C GLY A 41 -6.48 17.41 1.21
N SER A 42 -7.29 18.05 0.38
CA SER A 42 -8.67 17.64 0.09
C SER A 42 -8.64 16.44 -0.86
N ILE A 43 -8.64 15.23 -0.30
CA ILE A 43 -8.68 13.99 -1.09
C ILE A 43 -10.13 13.59 -1.31
N ASN A 44 -10.55 13.45 -2.57
CA ASN A 44 -11.84 12.88 -2.92
C ASN A 44 -11.71 11.37 -3.11
N VAL A 45 -12.09 10.62 -2.07
CA VAL A 45 -12.08 9.16 -2.07
C VAL A 45 -12.91 8.63 -3.25
N GLY A 46 -12.27 7.87 -4.15
CA GLY A 46 -12.88 7.27 -5.33
C GLY A 46 -12.59 7.96 -6.67
N TYR A 47 -11.96 9.14 -6.64
CA TYR A 47 -11.48 9.85 -7.84
C TYR A 47 -9.96 10.06 -7.81
N ASP A 48 -9.43 10.47 -6.66
CA ASP A 48 -8.01 10.76 -6.51
C ASP A 48 -7.23 9.49 -6.15
N SER A 49 -6.06 9.30 -6.76
CA SER A 49 -5.15 8.19 -6.45
C SER A 49 -4.77 8.30 -4.98
N TYR A 50 -5.24 7.35 -4.17
CA TYR A 50 -5.32 7.50 -2.72
C TYR A 50 -3.95 7.74 -2.04
N PHE A 51 -2.82 7.32 -2.63
CA PHE A 51 -1.48 7.55 -2.10
C PHE A 51 -0.39 7.39 -3.17
N ASP A 52 0.22 8.48 -3.63
CA ASP A 52 1.58 8.41 -4.17
C ASP A 52 2.57 9.02 -3.17
N ASN A 53 3.81 8.51 -3.18
CA ASN A 53 4.84 8.91 -2.22
C ASN A 53 5.17 10.41 -2.33
N SER A 54 5.05 10.99 -3.53
CA SER A 54 5.33 12.40 -3.78
C SER A 54 4.34 13.31 -3.07
N THR A 55 3.05 13.00 -3.15
CA THR A 55 1.95 13.72 -2.51
C THR A 55 2.05 13.64 -0.99
N ILE A 56 2.43 12.47 -0.46
CA ILE A 56 2.67 12.30 0.98
C ILE A 56 3.82 13.19 1.43
N LEU A 57 4.95 13.14 0.72
CA LEU A 57 6.13 13.95 1.06
C LEU A 57 5.82 15.46 1.00
N ALA A 58 5.09 15.91 -0.02
CA ALA A 58 4.66 17.30 -0.14
C ALA A 58 3.78 17.74 1.04
N GLN A 59 2.80 16.92 1.45
CA GLN A 59 1.96 17.20 2.62
C GLN A 59 2.78 17.28 3.92
N PHE A 60 3.75 16.40 4.12
CA PHE A 60 4.63 16.45 5.29
C PHE A 60 5.53 17.69 5.29
N GLU A 61 6.12 18.04 4.15
CA GLU A 61 6.94 19.25 4.03
C GLU A 61 6.11 20.49 4.36
N ARG A 62 4.92 20.61 3.75
CA ARG A 62 3.97 21.69 4.02
C ARG A 62 3.58 21.73 5.49
N LEU A 63 3.32 20.58 6.11
CA LEU A 63 3.01 20.46 7.54
C LEU A 63 4.12 21.06 8.40
N PHE A 64 5.38 20.67 8.21
CA PHE A 64 6.48 21.16 9.03
C PHE A 64 6.79 22.65 8.80
N LYS A 65 6.57 23.19 7.60
CA LYS A 65 6.66 24.63 7.33
C LYS A 65 5.58 25.40 8.10
N LEU A 66 4.32 24.97 8.00
CA LEU A 66 3.19 25.65 8.65
C LEU A 66 3.23 25.54 10.19
N LEU A 67 3.69 24.40 10.71
CA LEU A 67 3.71 24.12 12.16
C LEU A 67 4.53 25.13 12.95
N GLN A 68 5.57 25.72 12.34
CA GLN A 68 6.42 26.76 12.95
C GLN A 68 5.64 28.03 13.33
N PHE A 69 4.52 28.30 12.65
CA PHE A 69 3.72 29.51 12.84
C PHE A 69 2.51 29.28 13.74
N LYS A 70 2.15 28.03 14.02
CA LYS A 70 0.97 27.69 14.80
C LYS A 70 1.25 27.92 16.29
N SER A 71 0.68 28.98 16.84
CA SER A 71 0.95 29.42 18.21
C SER A 71 0.68 28.33 19.26
N GLU A 72 -0.34 27.50 19.05
CA GLU A 72 -0.70 26.40 19.95
C GLU A 72 0.38 25.30 20.04
N PHE A 73 1.23 25.14 19.02
CA PHE A 73 2.33 24.16 19.01
C PHE A 73 3.70 24.79 19.33
N LYS A 74 3.74 26.09 19.61
CA LYS A 74 5.00 26.77 19.96
C LYS A 74 5.62 26.10 21.19
N ASN A 75 6.93 25.86 21.13
CA ASN A 75 7.72 25.22 22.19
C ASN A 75 7.33 23.76 22.54
N HIS A 76 6.53 23.10 21.72
CA HIS A 76 6.29 21.67 21.87
C HIS A 76 7.43 20.87 21.23
N ASN A 77 7.81 19.76 21.86
CA ASN A 77 8.66 18.77 21.22
C ASN A 77 7.80 17.97 20.24
N ILE A 78 8.24 17.91 18.99
CA ILE A 78 7.58 17.13 17.94
C ILE A 78 8.39 15.85 17.77
N GLU A 79 7.74 14.71 18.00
CA GLU A 79 8.30 13.39 17.74
C GLU A 79 7.63 12.82 16.49
N VAL A 80 8.45 12.39 15.52
CA VAL A 80 7.97 11.75 14.30
C VAL A 80 8.18 10.25 14.46
N ILE A 81 7.08 9.54 14.72
CA ILE A 81 7.07 8.08 14.76
C ILE A 81 6.60 7.60 13.39
N VAL A 82 7.52 7.04 12.62
CA VAL A 82 7.19 6.37 11.37
C VAL A 82 6.99 4.90 11.70
N ASP A 83 5.73 4.46 11.71
CA ASP A 83 5.45 3.04 11.61
C ASP A 83 5.57 2.64 10.14
N ASN A 84 6.26 1.54 9.87
CA ASN A 84 6.15 0.87 8.58
C ASN A 84 4.83 0.12 8.56
N ALA A 85 3.73 0.86 8.66
CA ALA A 85 2.41 0.36 8.39
C ALA A 85 2.41 0.04 6.90
N THR A 86 2.77 -1.20 6.57
CA THR A 86 2.36 -1.82 5.33
C THR A 86 0.85 -1.64 5.28
N THR A 87 0.40 -0.70 4.46
CA THR A 87 -1.00 -0.64 4.03
C THR A 87 -1.38 -2.05 3.58
N HIS A 88 -2.68 -2.38 3.55
CA HIS A 88 -3.21 -3.69 3.13
C HIS A 88 -2.78 -4.17 1.72
N THR A 89 -1.79 -3.52 1.10
CA THR A 89 -1.04 -3.90 -0.10
C THR A 89 0.09 -4.89 0.15
N ALA A 90 0.57 -5.10 1.39
CA ALA A 90 1.46 -6.23 1.68
C ALA A 90 0.68 -7.54 1.52
N LYS A 91 1.10 -8.35 0.54
CA LYS A 91 0.44 -9.61 0.19
C LYS A 91 0.19 -10.46 1.44
N PRO A 92 -1.06 -10.90 1.72
CA PRO A 92 -1.42 -11.53 2.99
C PRO A 92 -0.98 -12.99 3.11
N TYR A 93 -0.09 -13.48 2.25
CA TYR A 93 0.20 -14.91 2.10
C TYR A 93 1.69 -15.20 2.01
N SER A 94 2.16 -16.16 2.83
CA SER A 94 3.52 -16.68 2.78
C SER A 94 3.57 -17.98 1.99
N LEU A 95 4.67 -18.24 1.27
CA LEU A 95 4.93 -19.57 0.69
C LEU A 95 4.98 -20.69 1.75
N SER A 96 5.19 -20.34 3.03
CA SER A 96 5.12 -21.27 4.16
C SER A 96 3.69 -21.71 4.47
N ASP A 97 2.69 -20.97 4.02
CA ASP A 97 1.27 -21.27 4.22
C ASP A 97 0.73 -22.31 3.26
N PHE A 98 1.50 -22.66 2.24
CA PHE A 98 1.14 -23.66 1.26
C PHE A 98 1.90 -24.97 1.48
N GLY A 99 1.17 -26.09 1.36
CA GLY A 99 1.74 -27.41 1.20
C GLY A 99 2.02 -27.74 -0.27
N LYS A 100 2.65 -28.90 -0.51
CA LYS A 100 3.09 -29.29 -1.86
C LYS A 100 1.94 -29.76 -2.76
N SER A 101 1.02 -30.54 -2.21
CA SER A 101 0.04 -31.33 -2.97
C SER A 101 -1.39 -30.80 -2.79
N ILE A 102 -2.31 -31.28 -3.61
CA ILE A 102 -3.74 -30.99 -3.49
C ILE A 102 -4.26 -31.39 -2.11
N GLY A 103 -5.15 -30.58 -1.54
CA GLY A 103 -5.77 -30.83 -0.23
C GLY A 103 -4.83 -30.68 0.97
N THR A 104 -3.66 -30.06 0.78
CA THR A 104 -2.71 -29.78 1.87
C THR A 104 -2.88 -28.36 2.41
N ARG A 105 -2.04 -27.96 3.37
CA ARG A 105 -2.10 -26.63 4.02
C ARG A 105 -2.23 -25.51 2.96
N CYS A 106 -3.20 -24.63 3.15
CA CYS A 106 -3.39 -23.40 2.40
C CYS A 106 -4.30 -22.49 3.24
N THR A 107 -3.85 -21.28 3.59
CA THR A 107 -4.62 -20.34 4.42
C THR A 107 -5.16 -19.16 3.61
N THR A 108 -5.03 -19.22 2.30
CA THR A 108 -5.29 -18.12 1.38
C THR A 108 -6.31 -18.58 0.36
N ASP A 109 -7.34 -17.77 0.09
CA ASP A 109 -8.38 -18.10 -0.88
C ASP A 109 -7.94 -17.77 -2.32
N THR A 110 -7.32 -16.61 -2.51
CA THR A 110 -6.83 -16.13 -3.81
C THR A 110 -5.45 -15.48 -3.71
N ILE A 111 -4.68 -15.59 -4.79
CA ILE A 111 -3.41 -14.89 -5.00
C ILE A 111 -3.63 -13.89 -6.12
N GLU A 112 -3.47 -12.61 -5.81
CA GLU A 112 -3.55 -11.52 -6.77
C GLU A 112 -2.15 -10.94 -7.05
N TYR A 113 -1.83 -10.73 -8.32
CA TYR A 113 -0.55 -10.15 -8.74
C TYR A 113 -0.65 -9.44 -10.09
N ILE A 114 0.27 -8.51 -10.34
CA ILE A 114 0.43 -7.88 -11.66
C ILE A 114 1.47 -8.68 -12.45
N ASP A 115 1.12 -9.08 -13.67
CA ASP A 115 2.04 -9.81 -14.55
C ASP A 115 3.03 -8.89 -15.28
N SER A 116 3.92 -9.48 -16.09
CA SER A 116 4.92 -8.73 -16.86
C SER A 116 4.33 -7.79 -17.93
N GLN A 117 3.03 -7.89 -18.22
CA GLN A 117 2.31 -7.02 -19.16
C GLN A 117 1.55 -5.91 -18.43
N GLY A 118 1.65 -5.83 -17.11
CA GLY A 118 0.94 -4.85 -16.30
C GLY A 118 -0.52 -5.22 -16.03
N GLN A 119 -0.95 -6.46 -16.30
CA GLN A 119 -2.32 -6.90 -16.09
C GLN A 119 -2.49 -7.56 -14.72
N LEU A 120 -3.63 -7.28 -14.07
CA LEU A 120 -4.01 -7.95 -12.84
C LEU A 120 -4.43 -9.40 -13.12
N GLN A 121 -3.74 -10.32 -12.47
CA GLN A 121 -4.00 -11.76 -12.50
C GLN A 121 -4.49 -12.22 -11.13
N VAL A 122 -5.45 -13.14 -11.13
CA VAL A 122 -6.03 -13.73 -9.92
C VAL A 122 -5.98 -15.24 -10.04
N ILE A 123 -5.42 -15.90 -9.03
CA ILE A 123 -5.36 -17.37 -8.93
C ILE A 123 -6.19 -17.81 -7.74
N ASP A 124 -7.16 -18.67 -7.99
CA ASP A 124 -7.89 -19.35 -6.92
C ASP A 124 -7.01 -20.43 -6.29
N CYS A 125 -6.82 -20.38 -4.98
CA CYS A 125 -6.06 -21.37 -4.23
C CYS A 125 -6.88 -22.63 -3.91
N PHE A 126 -8.14 -22.70 -4.33
CA PHE A 126 -9.01 -23.85 -4.17
C PHE A 126 -9.63 -24.24 -5.51
N PHE A 127 -9.87 -25.55 -5.72
CA PHE A 127 -10.58 -26.01 -6.90
C PHE A 127 -12.05 -25.63 -6.80
N LYS A 128 -12.55 -24.82 -7.73
CA LYS A 128 -13.96 -24.42 -7.81
C LYS A 128 -14.88 -25.52 -8.35
N SER A 129 -14.35 -26.47 -9.10
CA SER A 129 -15.11 -27.55 -9.75
C SER A 129 -14.24 -28.77 -10.04
N GLY A 130 -14.87 -29.86 -10.48
CA GLY A 130 -14.20 -31.11 -10.83
C GLY A 130 -13.96 -32.06 -9.64
N PRO A 131 -13.16 -33.12 -9.83
CA PRO A 131 -12.99 -34.18 -8.84
C PRO A 131 -12.32 -33.74 -7.53
N ASN A 132 -11.60 -32.61 -7.55
CA ASN A 132 -10.93 -32.02 -6.38
C ASN A 132 -11.68 -30.82 -5.81
N SER A 133 -12.94 -30.59 -6.20
CA SER A 133 -13.72 -29.41 -5.77
C SER A 133 -13.70 -29.21 -4.26
N GLY A 134 -13.46 -27.97 -3.82
CA GLY A 134 -13.35 -27.58 -2.41
C GLY A 134 -12.00 -27.92 -1.75
N LEU A 135 -11.12 -28.66 -2.42
CA LEU A 135 -9.76 -28.91 -1.92
C LEU A 135 -8.82 -27.76 -2.32
N SER A 136 -7.81 -27.52 -1.50
CA SER A 136 -6.75 -26.55 -1.77
C SER A 136 -5.85 -27.01 -2.91
N LYS A 137 -5.40 -26.06 -3.72
CA LYS A 137 -4.33 -26.19 -4.71
C LYS A 137 -3.01 -26.04 -3.97
N GLY A 138 -2.29 -27.14 -3.75
CA GLY A 138 -0.92 -27.06 -3.25
C GLY A 138 -0.02 -26.34 -4.26
N LEU A 139 1.19 -25.95 -3.83
CA LEU A 139 2.14 -25.21 -4.68
C LEU A 139 2.46 -25.92 -6.01
N LEU A 140 2.36 -27.24 -6.08
CA LEU A 140 2.61 -27.98 -7.31
C LEU A 140 1.53 -27.72 -8.37
N GLU A 141 0.29 -27.48 -7.95
CA GLU A 141 -0.79 -27.12 -8.88
C GLU A 141 -0.70 -25.64 -9.26
N ILE A 142 -0.49 -24.77 -8.27
CA ILE A 142 -0.35 -23.32 -8.51
C ILE A 142 0.81 -23.03 -9.47
N SER A 143 1.95 -23.71 -9.32
CA SER A 143 3.08 -23.56 -10.24
C SER A 143 2.77 -24.00 -11.68
N ARG A 144 1.85 -24.93 -11.90
CA ARG A 144 1.39 -25.30 -13.26
C ARG A 144 0.52 -24.21 -13.85
N GLU A 145 -0.41 -23.64 -13.09
CA GLU A 145 -1.25 -22.51 -13.53
C GLU A 145 -0.39 -21.29 -13.86
N LEU A 146 0.70 -21.09 -13.11
CA LEU A 146 1.71 -20.07 -13.36
C LEU A 146 2.68 -20.40 -14.51
N ASN A 147 2.55 -21.55 -15.17
CA ASN A 147 3.47 -22.02 -16.22
C ASN A 147 4.95 -22.07 -15.81
N VAL A 148 5.22 -22.31 -14.52
CA VAL A 148 6.59 -22.42 -14.00
C VAL A 148 7.17 -23.79 -14.33
N LYS A 149 8.37 -23.81 -14.93
CA LYS A 149 9.08 -25.06 -15.25
C LYS A 149 9.66 -25.67 -13.98
N LEU A 150 9.24 -26.89 -13.67
CA LEU A 150 9.68 -27.61 -12.47
C LEU A 150 10.53 -28.84 -12.82
N PRO A 151 11.48 -29.22 -11.95
CA PRO A 151 12.17 -30.49 -12.08
C PRO A 151 11.22 -31.67 -11.75
N PRO A 152 11.43 -32.86 -12.34
CA PRO A 152 10.50 -34.00 -12.24
C PRO A 152 10.21 -34.49 -10.82
N LYS A 153 11.13 -34.25 -9.86
CA LYS A 153 11.00 -34.66 -8.45
C LYS A 153 11.29 -33.48 -7.50
N VAL A 154 10.66 -32.35 -7.76
CA VAL A 154 10.79 -31.14 -6.92
C VAL A 154 10.34 -31.41 -5.48
N LYS A 155 11.16 -31.05 -4.48
CA LYS A 155 10.77 -31.06 -3.06
C LYS A 155 10.00 -29.78 -2.70
N LEU A 156 9.27 -29.77 -1.58
CA LEU A 156 8.51 -28.59 -1.16
C LEU A 156 9.41 -27.37 -0.97
N ASP A 157 10.56 -27.51 -0.33
CA ASP A 157 11.45 -26.37 -0.09
C ASP A 157 12.03 -25.80 -1.41
N GLN A 158 12.38 -26.68 -2.36
CA GLN A 158 12.80 -26.26 -3.70
C GLN A 158 11.68 -25.56 -4.47
N LEU A 159 10.45 -26.04 -4.30
CA LEU A 159 9.28 -25.43 -4.94
C LEU A 159 9.03 -24.02 -4.38
N ARG A 160 9.19 -23.83 -3.07
CA ARG A 160 9.15 -22.52 -2.42
C ARG A 160 10.26 -21.61 -2.93
N GLU A 161 11.49 -22.10 -3.03
CA GLU A 161 12.61 -21.33 -3.54
C GLU A 161 12.41 -20.87 -5.00
N ILE A 162 11.92 -21.77 -5.86
CA ILE A 162 11.60 -21.44 -7.26
C ILE A 162 10.49 -20.39 -7.33
N LEU A 163 9.42 -20.58 -6.56
CA LEU A 163 8.27 -19.67 -6.57
C LEU A 163 8.53 -18.36 -5.85
N ALA A 164 9.51 -18.30 -4.94
CA ALA A 164 9.85 -17.11 -4.18
C ALA A 164 10.06 -15.93 -5.11
N ASN A 165 10.77 -16.13 -6.23
CA ASN A 165 11.09 -15.09 -7.21
C ASN A 165 9.99 -14.80 -8.24
N HIS A 166 8.84 -15.50 -8.18
CA HIS A 166 7.76 -15.29 -9.12
C HIS A 166 6.94 -14.04 -8.73
N PRO A 167 6.48 -13.19 -9.67
CA PRO A 167 5.68 -12.00 -9.36
C PRO A 167 4.43 -12.27 -8.51
N ALA A 168 3.88 -13.49 -8.59
CA ALA A 168 2.79 -13.95 -7.72
C ALA A 168 3.17 -13.94 -6.23
N PHE A 169 4.42 -14.22 -5.88
CA PHE A 169 4.91 -14.38 -4.49
C PHE A 169 5.99 -13.38 -4.08
N GLN A 170 6.48 -12.54 -5.00
CA GLN A 170 7.36 -11.41 -4.69
C GLN A 170 6.54 -10.28 -4.05
N VAL A 171 7.08 -9.72 -2.97
CA VAL A 171 6.58 -8.50 -2.30
C VAL A 171 7.21 -7.29 -2.98
#